data_AF-G6XHB7-F1
#
_entry.id   AF-G6XHB7-F1
#
_cell.length_a   1.000
_cell.length_b   1.000
_cell.length_c   1.000
_cell.angle_alpha   90.00
_cell.angle_beta   90.00
_cell.angle_gamma   90.00
#
_symmetry.space_group_name_H-M   'P 1'
#
loop_
_entity.id
_entity.type
_entity.pdbx_description
1 polymer ?
#
loop_
_entity_poly.entity_id
_entity_poly.type
_entity_poly.pdbx_seq_one_letter_code
_entity_poly.pdbx_strand_id
1 'polypeptide(L)'
;MMARPVLLRLTEAGLMLLPHARRVINKFEDVRAALDGVSGQPCGLLRINAAMRFVFGLVAPMIPGFFRRFPEIRVHLQTKNRIVDVAREDVDVTIRIGALPDSGLIARRLGAIALWLCASPVYLRQHGIPETPSDLTSHTLLGWTDRPESWRFTNMQGQDDIISVPVGSTVPESAALKILLKINMGTGGLPDFLGLSATSQLSSKVRVFIDALRARLAHGAGESGGSPGR
;
A
#
# COMPACT_ATOMS: atom_id res chain seq x y z
N MET A 1 12.71 28.55 32.79
CA MET A 1 11.29 28.84 32.45
C MET A 1 11.10 28.48 30.97
N MET A 2 10.52 27.31 30.66
CA MET A 2 10.30 26.88 29.28
C MET A 2 9.03 27.54 28.72
N ALA A 3 9.13 28.19 27.56
CA ALA A 3 8.00 28.83 26.90
C ALA A 3 6.95 27.79 26.47
N ARG A 4 5.71 27.99 26.90
CA ARG A 4 4.56 27.15 26.56
C ARG A 4 4.21 27.39 25.08
N PRO A 5 4.12 26.36 24.22
CA PRO A 5 3.84 26.56 22.80
C PRO A 5 2.45 27.19 22.62
N VAL A 6 2.39 28.31 21.92
CA VAL A 6 1.13 28.96 21.53
C VAL A 6 0.54 28.15 20.38
N LEU A 7 -0.55 27.43 20.65
CA LEU A 7 -1.32 26.74 19.62
C LEU A 7 -2.11 27.77 18.81
N LEU A 8 -1.69 28.01 17.56
CA LEU A 8 -2.44 28.80 16.60
C LEU A 8 -3.58 27.95 16.01
N ARG A 9 -4.81 28.44 16.14
CA ARG A 9 -5.99 27.88 15.46
C ARG A 9 -6.52 28.90 14.46
N LEU A 10 -6.96 28.42 13.31
CA LEU A 10 -7.65 29.25 12.33
C LEU A 10 -9.03 29.64 12.86
N THR A 11 -9.44 30.86 12.56
CA THR A 11 -10.83 31.29 12.73
C THR A 11 -11.71 30.62 11.67
N GLU A 12 -13.03 30.65 11.84
CA GLU A 12 -13.99 30.14 10.85
C GLU A 12 -13.82 30.83 9.49
N ALA A 13 -13.68 32.16 9.49
CA ALA A 13 -13.34 32.93 8.30
C ALA A 13 -11.99 32.51 7.69
N GLY A 14 -11.00 32.20 8.54
CA GLY A 14 -9.70 31.68 8.12
C GLY A 14 -9.79 30.32 7.43
N LEU A 15 -10.63 29.41 7.95
CA LEU A 15 -10.89 28.10 7.33
C LEU A 15 -11.57 28.25 5.97
N MET A 16 -12.49 29.20 5.82
CA MET A 16 -13.14 29.49 4.54
C MET A 16 -12.18 30.13 3.53
N LEU A 17 -11.33 31.06 3.95
CA LEU A 17 -10.40 31.79 3.07
C LEU A 17 -9.22 30.92 2.62
N LEU A 18 -8.72 30.04 3.49
CA LEU A 18 -7.52 29.24 3.29
C LEU A 18 -7.42 28.55 1.92
N PRO A 19 -8.44 27.80 1.43
CA PRO A 19 -8.35 27.15 0.12
C PRO A 19 -8.27 28.16 -1.03
N HIS A 20 -8.90 29.34 -0.93
CA HIS A 20 -8.84 30.37 -1.96
C HIS A 20 -7.48 31.07 -1.99
N ALA A 21 -6.97 31.49 -0.83
CA ALA A 21 -5.67 32.14 -0.72
C ALA A 21 -4.56 31.23 -1.26
N ARG A 22 -4.62 29.92 -0.95
CA ARG A 22 -3.67 28.94 -1.47
C ARG A 22 -3.74 28.77 -2.98
N ARG A 23 -4.94 28.69 -3.56
CA ARG A 23 -5.09 28.63 -5.03
C ARG A 23 -4.44 29.84 -5.71
N VAL A 24 -4.65 31.04 -5.17
CA VAL A 24 -4.04 32.27 -5.70
C VAL A 24 -2.52 32.23 -5.60
N ILE A 25 -1.97 31.83 -4.44
CA ILE A 25 -0.52 31.71 -4.24
C ILE A 25 0.08 30.66 -5.17
N ASN A 26 -0.50 29.47 -5.25
CA ASN A 26 -0.02 28.41 -6.16
C ASN A 26 -0.09 28.89 -7.62
N LYS A 27 -1.15 29.59 -8.02
CA LYS A 27 -1.25 30.11 -9.39
C LYS A 27 -0.20 31.18 -9.68
N PHE A 28 0.14 32.00 -8.67
CA PHE A 28 1.23 32.97 -8.78
C PHE A 28 2.59 32.28 -8.90
N GLU A 29 2.83 31.20 -8.14
CA GLU A 29 4.02 30.36 -8.25
C GLU A 29 4.11 29.68 -9.63
N ASP A 30 3.00 29.17 -10.17
CA ASP A 30 2.94 28.60 -11.53
C ASP A 30 3.30 29.65 -12.60
N VAL A 31 2.76 30.88 -12.46
CA VAL A 31 3.07 31.99 -13.35
C VAL A 31 4.53 32.39 -13.23
N ARG A 32 5.08 32.44 -12.02
CA ARG A 32 6.50 32.71 -11.80
C ARG A 32 7.38 31.63 -12.45
N ALA A 33 7.04 30.36 -12.26
CA ALA A 33 7.74 29.24 -12.89
C ALA A 33 7.67 29.27 -14.43
N ALA A 34 6.56 29.75 -15.00
CA ALA A 34 6.41 29.93 -16.44
C ALA A 34 7.22 31.13 -16.98
N LEU A 35 7.41 32.18 -16.19
CA LEU A 35 8.20 33.36 -16.55
C LEU A 35 9.71 33.13 -16.35
N ASP A 36 10.12 32.34 -15.35
CA ASP A 36 11.50 31.95 -15.06
C ASP A 36 12.06 30.90 -16.04
N GLY A 37 11.57 30.88 -17.29
CA GLY A 37 11.71 29.85 -18.32
C GLY A 37 13.14 29.54 -18.84
N VAL A 38 14.15 29.48 -17.98
CA VAL A 38 15.52 29.05 -18.31
C VAL A 38 15.85 27.64 -17.76
N SER A 39 15.00 27.01 -16.94
CA SER A 39 15.19 25.59 -16.57
C SER A 39 13.98 24.67 -16.76
N GLY A 40 12.74 25.17 -16.77
CA GLY A 40 11.53 24.34 -17.01
C GLY A 40 11.35 23.16 -16.05
N GLN A 41 12.06 23.15 -14.91
CA GLN A 41 11.99 22.06 -13.94
C GLN A 41 10.84 22.29 -12.95
N PRO A 42 10.00 21.27 -12.69
CA PRO A 42 9.01 21.34 -11.63
C PRO A 42 9.63 21.64 -10.26
N CYS A 43 9.09 22.63 -9.55
CA CYS A 43 9.53 23.05 -8.21
C CYS A 43 8.33 23.26 -7.26
N GLY A 44 8.58 23.33 -5.94
CA GLY A 44 7.55 23.70 -4.96
C GLY A 44 7.09 22.56 -4.07
N LEU A 45 5.92 22.69 -3.43
CA LEU A 45 5.37 21.69 -2.49
C LEU A 45 4.23 20.90 -3.14
N LEU A 46 4.45 19.60 -3.34
CA LEU A 46 3.45 18.65 -3.81
C LEU A 46 2.79 17.92 -2.63
N ARG A 47 1.49 18.14 -2.44
CA ARG A 47 0.68 17.52 -1.38
C ARG A 47 -0.09 16.32 -1.93
N ILE A 48 0.22 15.14 -1.42
CA ILE A 48 -0.39 13.88 -1.88
C ILE A 48 -1.17 13.27 -0.74
N ASN A 49 -2.46 12.98 -0.98
CA ASN A 49 -3.26 12.13 -0.09
C ASN A 49 -3.40 10.73 -0.69
N ALA A 50 -3.13 9.70 0.10
CA ALA A 50 -3.33 8.32 -0.33
C ALA A 50 -3.70 7.42 0.84
N ALA A 51 -4.41 6.33 0.59
CA ALA A 51 -4.65 5.33 1.64
C ALA A 51 -3.31 4.75 2.13
N MET A 52 -3.21 4.43 3.42
CA MET A 52 -1.95 4.05 4.07
C MET A 52 -1.23 2.91 3.35
N ARG A 53 -1.97 1.89 2.89
CA ARG A 53 -1.43 0.80 2.05
C ARG A 53 -0.70 1.27 0.79
N PHE A 54 -1.19 2.29 0.11
CA PHE A 54 -0.52 2.85 -1.08
C PHE A 54 0.74 3.58 -0.73
N VAL A 55 0.73 4.32 0.39
CA VAL A 55 1.92 5.03 0.83
C VAL A 55 3.04 4.04 1.06
N PHE A 56 2.81 2.98 1.84
CA PHE A 56 3.84 1.98 2.11
C PHE A 56 4.19 1.11 0.89
N GLY A 57 3.20 0.72 0.09
CA GLY A 57 3.38 -0.26 -0.97
C GLY A 57 3.85 0.28 -2.31
N LEU A 58 3.54 1.55 -2.62
CA LEU A 58 3.76 2.12 -3.96
C LEU A 58 4.40 3.51 -3.92
N VAL A 59 3.83 4.45 -3.16
CA VAL A 59 4.28 5.85 -3.19
C VAL A 59 5.65 6.01 -2.55
N ALA A 60 5.84 5.57 -1.31
CA ALA A 60 7.10 5.75 -0.58
C ALA A 60 8.31 5.11 -1.30
N PRO A 61 8.21 3.90 -1.88
CA PRO A 61 9.30 3.34 -2.71
C PRO A 61 9.67 4.18 -3.94
N MET A 62 8.73 4.96 -4.49
CA MET A 62 8.97 5.82 -5.67
C MET A 62 9.60 7.18 -5.31
N ILE A 63 9.42 7.66 -4.08
CA ILE A 63 9.88 8.99 -3.64
C ILE A 63 11.38 9.24 -3.89
N PRO A 64 12.32 8.31 -3.61
CA PRO A 64 13.74 8.55 -3.89
C PRO A 64 14.04 8.79 -5.37
N GLY A 65 13.40 8.02 -6.26
CA GLY A 65 13.53 8.21 -7.71
C GLY A 65 12.89 9.51 -8.18
N PHE A 66 11.78 9.88 -7.56
CA PHE A 66 11.09 11.15 -7.82
C PHE A 66 11.96 12.35 -7.42
N PHE A 67 12.56 12.37 -6.23
CA PHE A 67 13.45 13.45 -5.81
C PHE A 67 14.73 13.56 -6.63
N ARG A 68 15.28 12.44 -7.13
CA ARG A 68 16.41 12.50 -8.08
C ARG A 68 16.03 13.17 -9.40
N ARG A 69 14.79 12.98 -9.86
CA ARG A 69 14.29 13.56 -11.10
C ARG A 69 13.82 15.00 -10.94
N PHE A 70 13.30 15.35 -9.77
CA PHE A 70 12.73 16.67 -9.45
C PHE A 70 13.26 17.15 -8.09
N PRO A 71 14.52 17.61 -8.04
CA PRO A 71 15.19 17.95 -6.78
C PRO A 71 14.59 19.17 -6.08
N GLU A 72 13.91 20.04 -6.81
CA GLU A 72 13.27 21.26 -6.28
C GLU A 72 11.84 21.03 -5.78
N ILE A 73 11.30 19.81 -5.92
CA ILE A 73 10.01 19.44 -5.34
C ILE A 73 10.19 18.91 -3.92
N ARG A 74 9.42 19.47 -2.99
CA ARG A 74 9.15 18.89 -1.67
C ARG A 74 7.83 18.13 -1.71
N VAL A 75 7.77 16.96 -1.07
CA VAL A 75 6.54 16.16 -1.00
C VAL A 75 6.00 16.16 0.43
N HIS A 76 4.71 16.46 0.56
CA HIS A 76 3.94 16.25 1.79
C HIS A 76 2.97 15.10 1.56
N LEU A 77 3.24 13.95 2.20
CA LEU A 77 2.36 12.79 2.15
C LEU A 77 1.38 12.80 3.33
N GLN A 78 0.09 12.71 3.05
CA GLN A 78 -0.97 12.55 4.03
C GLN A 78 -1.67 11.21 3.81
N THR A 79 -2.01 10.54 4.91
CA THR A 79 -2.79 9.29 4.89
C THR A 79 -4.13 9.52 5.56
N LYS A 80 -5.15 9.86 4.78
CA LYS A 80 -6.54 9.92 5.26
C LYS A 80 -7.37 8.89 4.51
N ASN A 81 -8.02 8.00 5.27
CA ASN A 81 -8.85 6.92 4.73
C ASN A 81 -10.31 7.36 4.47
N ARG A 82 -10.65 8.64 4.67
CA ARG A 82 -11.98 9.20 4.36
C ARG A 82 -12.04 9.69 2.91
N ILE A 83 -13.24 9.78 2.35
CA ILE A 83 -13.47 10.52 1.10
C ILE A 83 -13.13 11.99 1.39
N VAL A 84 -11.93 12.38 0.98
CA VAL A 84 -11.46 13.74 1.08
C VAL A 84 -12.09 14.53 -0.05
N ASP A 85 -12.84 15.57 0.30
CA ASP A 85 -13.14 16.65 -0.62
C ASP A 85 -11.82 17.39 -0.89
N VAL A 86 -11.22 17.12 -2.05
CA VAL A 86 -9.94 17.70 -2.46
C VAL A 86 -10.03 19.24 -2.56
N ALA A 87 -11.23 19.82 -2.70
CA ALA A 87 -11.41 21.27 -2.66
C ALA A 87 -11.36 21.85 -1.24
N ARG A 88 -11.65 21.05 -0.21
CA ARG A 88 -11.65 21.45 1.21
C ARG A 88 -10.39 21.03 1.96
N GLU A 89 -9.70 20.00 1.50
CA GLU A 89 -8.46 19.53 2.13
C GLU A 89 -7.25 19.89 1.29
N ASP A 90 -6.22 20.40 1.94
CA ASP A 90 -4.94 20.88 1.39
C ASP A 90 -4.17 19.79 0.60
N VAL A 91 -4.64 19.42 -0.58
CA VAL A 91 -4.15 18.27 -1.35
C VAL A 91 -4.15 18.60 -2.84
N ASP A 92 -3.02 18.35 -3.51
CA ASP A 92 -2.88 18.53 -4.96
C ASP A 92 -3.26 17.24 -5.72
N VAL A 93 -2.92 16.07 -5.15
CA VAL A 93 -3.19 14.75 -5.77
C VAL A 93 -3.75 13.77 -4.74
N THR A 94 -4.81 13.05 -5.10
CA THR A 94 -5.37 11.97 -4.28
C THR A 94 -5.32 10.62 -4.99
N ILE A 95 -4.72 9.60 -4.36
CA ILE A 95 -4.61 8.23 -4.88
C ILE A 95 -5.53 7.29 -4.09
N ARG A 96 -6.50 6.64 -4.75
CA ARG A 96 -7.49 5.76 -4.11
C ARG A 96 -7.87 4.54 -4.96
N ILE A 97 -8.53 3.57 -4.32
CA ILE A 97 -9.25 2.46 -4.95
C ILE A 97 -10.73 2.81 -4.99
N GLY A 98 -11.42 2.43 -6.06
CA GLY A 98 -12.87 2.52 -6.19
C GLY A 98 -13.34 3.67 -7.06
N ALA A 99 -14.65 3.75 -7.23
CA ALA A 99 -15.28 4.83 -7.99
C ALA A 99 -15.01 6.18 -7.31
N LEU A 100 -14.74 7.20 -8.12
CA LEU A 100 -14.78 8.56 -7.61
C LEU A 100 -16.25 8.99 -7.51
N PRO A 101 -16.66 9.64 -6.41
CA PRO A 101 -17.94 10.35 -6.40
C PRO A 101 -17.90 11.47 -7.44
N ASP A 102 -19.07 11.87 -7.93
CA ASP A 102 -19.20 13.03 -8.81
C ASP A 102 -18.55 14.24 -8.13
N SER A 103 -17.42 14.64 -8.69
CA SER A 103 -16.59 15.73 -8.21
C SER A 103 -16.05 16.42 -9.44
N GLY A 104 -15.87 17.74 -9.40
CA GLY A 104 -15.25 18.50 -10.50
C GLY A 104 -13.76 18.18 -10.71
N LEU A 105 -13.30 17.00 -10.28
CA LEU A 105 -11.92 16.54 -10.32
C LEU A 105 -11.68 15.72 -11.58
N ILE A 106 -10.47 15.86 -12.15
CA ILE A 106 -10.01 15.02 -13.25
C ILE A 106 -9.54 13.68 -12.66
N ALA A 107 -10.23 12.60 -13.01
CA ALA A 107 -9.83 11.25 -12.63
C ALA A 107 -8.97 10.60 -13.72
N ARG A 108 -7.83 10.00 -13.33
CA ARG A 108 -7.02 9.16 -14.21
C ARG A 108 -6.88 7.76 -13.64
N ARG A 109 -7.26 6.74 -14.40
CA ARG A 109 -7.00 5.34 -14.03
C ARG A 109 -5.49 5.10 -14.04
N LEU A 110 -4.95 4.69 -12.88
CA LEU A 110 -3.52 4.34 -12.75
C LEU A 110 -3.26 2.85 -13.02
N GLY A 111 -4.26 2.00 -12.81
CA GLY A 111 -4.13 0.56 -13.00
C GLY A 111 -5.29 -0.22 -12.40
N ALA A 112 -5.05 -1.51 -12.17
CA ALA A 112 -5.88 -2.40 -11.36
C ALA A 112 -4.98 -3.07 -10.32
N ILE A 113 -5.59 -3.52 -9.22
CA ILE A 113 -4.89 -4.18 -8.11
C ILE A 113 -5.50 -5.56 -7.97
N ALA A 114 -4.66 -6.58 -8.02
CA ALA A 114 -5.08 -7.93 -7.66
C ALA A 114 -5.01 -8.13 -6.14
N LEU A 115 -5.95 -8.91 -5.59
CA LEU A 115 -5.89 -9.39 -4.22
C LEU A 115 -5.39 -10.83 -4.23
N TRP A 116 -4.31 -11.11 -3.50
CA TRP A 116 -3.71 -12.43 -3.42
C TRP A 116 -3.91 -13.04 -2.04
N LEU A 117 -4.23 -14.33 -1.99
CA LEU A 117 -4.16 -15.08 -0.75
C LEU A 117 -2.69 -15.36 -0.42
N CYS A 118 -2.29 -14.98 0.77
CA CYS A 118 -0.91 -15.07 1.23
C CYS A 118 -0.81 -15.73 2.60
N ALA A 119 0.30 -16.43 2.82
CA ALA A 119 0.69 -17.02 4.10
C ALA A 119 2.21 -17.12 4.20
N SER A 120 2.75 -17.35 5.40
CA SER A 120 4.17 -17.66 5.54
C SER A 120 4.48 -19.12 5.19
N PRO A 121 5.71 -19.41 4.72
CA PRO A 121 6.12 -20.79 4.47
C PRO A 121 6.14 -21.65 5.74
N VAL A 122 6.38 -21.07 6.93
CA VAL A 122 6.33 -21.81 8.20
C VAL A 122 4.90 -22.25 8.49
N TYR A 123 3.93 -21.35 8.33
CA TYR A 123 2.53 -21.64 8.56
C TYR A 123 2.05 -22.76 7.62
N LEU A 124 2.38 -22.67 6.33
CA LEU A 124 1.99 -23.67 5.32
C LEU A 124 2.65 -25.04 5.54
N ARG A 125 3.87 -25.10 6.08
CA ARG A 125 4.48 -26.39 6.47
C ARG A 125 3.74 -27.07 7.62
N GLN A 126 3.10 -26.30 8.49
CA GLN A 126 2.37 -26.82 9.65
C GLN A 126 0.91 -27.17 9.32
N HIS A 127 0.28 -26.42 8.41
CA HIS A 127 -1.16 -26.50 8.14
C HIS A 127 -1.50 -26.98 6.73
N GLY A 128 -0.50 -27.24 5.87
CA GLY A 128 -0.72 -27.56 4.47
C GLY A 128 -0.90 -26.32 3.58
N ILE A 129 -0.92 -26.55 2.27
CA ILE A 129 -1.18 -25.52 1.25
C ILE A 129 -2.61 -25.69 0.76
N PRO A 130 -3.48 -24.66 0.85
CA PRO A 130 -4.84 -24.76 0.33
C PRO A 130 -4.82 -24.80 -1.20
N GLU A 131 -5.44 -25.82 -1.79
CA GLU A 131 -5.54 -26.02 -3.24
C GLU A 131 -6.89 -25.56 -3.78
N THR A 132 -7.93 -25.67 -2.95
CA THR A 132 -9.28 -25.22 -3.23
C THR A 132 -9.70 -24.11 -2.26
N PRO A 133 -10.63 -23.24 -2.66
CA PRO A 133 -11.22 -22.27 -1.74
C PRO A 133 -11.77 -22.94 -0.47
N SER A 134 -12.38 -24.13 -0.56
CA SER A 134 -12.97 -24.84 0.59
C SER A 134 -11.96 -25.24 1.66
N ASP A 135 -10.71 -25.46 1.29
CA ASP A 135 -9.62 -25.81 2.21
C ASP A 135 -9.39 -24.71 3.25
N LEU A 136 -9.74 -23.46 2.94
CA LEU A 136 -9.61 -22.30 3.82
C LEU A 136 -10.42 -22.42 5.11
N THR A 137 -11.45 -23.27 5.14
CA THR A 137 -12.21 -23.57 6.36
C THR A 137 -11.34 -24.22 7.44
N SER A 138 -10.24 -24.88 7.06
CA SER A 138 -9.27 -25.50 7.98
C SER A 138 -8.11 -24.56 8.37
N HIS A 139 -8.06 -23.36 7.81
CA HIS A 139 -7.00 -22.39 8.04
C HIS A 139 -7.46 -21.23 8.93
N THR A 140 -6.51 -20.64 9.66
CA THR A 140 -6.73 -19.38 10.35
C THR A 140 -6.78 -18.26 9.32
N LEU A 141 -7.94 -17.62 9.19
CA LEU A 141 -8.11 -16.46 8.31
C LEU A 141 -7.95 -15.15 9.05
N LEU A 142 -7.10 -14.31 8.48
CA LEU A 142 -6.86 -12.94 8.90
C LEU A 142 -7.42 -12.00 7.84
N GLY A 143 -8.32 -11.12 8.26
CA GLY A 143 -8.95 -10.13 7.40
C GLY A 143 -8.61 -8.71 7.81
N TRP A 144 -9.21 -7.74 7.13
CA TRP A 144 -9.14 -6.35 7.54
C TRP A 144 -10.54 -5.76 7.74
N THR A 145 -10.64 -4.76 8.62
CA THR A 145 -11.87 -4.25 9.24
C THR A 145 -12.96 -3.80 8.25
N ASP A 146 -12.61 -3.47 7.00
CA ASP A 146 -13.52 -2.96 5.97
C ASP A 146 -13.87 -3.97 4.84
N ARG A 147 -13.75 -5.29 5.06
CA ARG A 147 -14.14 -6.30 4.04
C ARG A 147 -15.06 -7.41 4.57
N PRO A 148 -15.92 -7.96 3.69
CA PRO A 148 -17.05 -8.79 4.08
C PRO A 148 -16.63 -10.12 4.72
N GLU A 149 -17.56 -10.70 5.48
CA GLU A 149 -17.49 -12.03 6.11
C GLU A 149 -17.27 -13.17 5.10
N SER A 150 -17.42 -12.89 3.80
CA SER A 150 -17.26 -13.85 2.71
C SER A 150 -16.19 -13.42 1.72
N TRP A 151 -15.37 -14.39 1.32
CA TRP A 151 -14.33 -14.24 0.31
C TRP A 151 -14.84 -14.79 -1.01
N ARG A 152 -14.60 -14.05 -2.09
CA ARG A 152 -14.97 -14.44 -3.45
C ARG A 152 -13.73 -14.82 -4.22
N PHE A 153 -13.72 -16.05 -4.75
CA PHE A 153 -12.68 -16.57 -5.61
C PHE A 153 -13.27 -16.82 -6.99
N THR A 154 -12.74 -16.16 -8.01
CA THR A 154 -13.15 -16.42 -9.40
C THR A 154 -12.21 -17.45 -10.00
N ASN A 155 -12.75 -18.57 -10.49
CA ASN A 155 -11.98 -19.62 -11.14
C ASN A 155 -11.60 -19.24 -12.59
N MET A 156 -10.78 -20.06 -13.26
CA MET A 156 -10.32 -19.80 -14.63
C MET A 156 -11.45 -19.83 -15.68
N GLN A 157 -12.62 -20.36 -15.32
CA GLN A 157 -13.83 -20.40 -16.15
C GLN A 157 -14.75 -19.19 -15.89
N GLY A 158 -14.34 -18.26 -15.01
CA GLY A 158 -15.12 -17.07 -14.65
C GLY A 158 -16.25 -17.32 -13.66
N GLN A 159 -16.33 -18.50 -13.04
CA GLN A 159 -17.31 -18.78 -12.00
C GLN A 159 -16.78 -18.32 -10.64
N ASP A 160 -17.66 -17.72 -9.84
CA ASP A 160 -17.37 -17.23 -8.51
C ASP A 160 -17.70 -18.29 -7.45
N ASP A 161 -16.67 -18.76 -6.74
CA ASP A 161 -16.81 -19.50 -5.49
C ASP A 161 -16.79 -18.50 -4.33
N ILE A 162 -17.93 -18.35 -3.65
CA ILE A 162 -18.05 -17.51 -2.46
C ILE A 162 -17.98 -18.40 -1.23
N ILE A 163 -17.02 -18.13 -0.36
CA ILE A 163 -16.86 -18.85 0.89
C ILE A 163 -17.01 -17.88 2.05
N SER A 164 -17.99 -18.15 2.89
CA SER A 164 -18.09 -17.54 4.21
C SER A 164 -17.15 -18.29 5.14
N VAL A 165 -16.11 -17.60 5.61
CA VAL A 165 -15.20 -18.15 6.60
C VAL A 165 -15.10 -17.12 7.71
N PRO A 166 -15.31 -17.50 8.98
CA PRO A 166 -15.17 -16.57 10.07
C PRO A 166 -13.75 -16.03 10.09
N VAL A 167 -13.61 -14.72 9.88
CA VAL A 167 -12.33 -14.04 10.03
C VAL A 167 -12.01 -14.03 11.53
N GLY A 168 -11.10 -14.90 11.96
CA GLY A 168 -10.78 -15.05 13.39
C GLY A 168 -10.16 -13.78 13.98
N SER A 169 -9.47 -12.98 13.18
CA SER A 169 -8.94 -11.68 13.60
C SER A 169 -8.92 -10.67 12.45
N THR A 170 -9.36 -9.44 12.74
CA THR A 170 -9.33 -8.33 11.79
C THR A 170 -8.29 -7.30 12.19
N VAL A 171 -7.64 -6.70 11.19
CA VAL A 171 -6.77 -5.54 11.39
C VAL A 171 -7.25 -4.34 10.58
N PRO A 172 -7.05 -3.10 11.05
CA PRO A 172 -7.56 -1.93 10.34
C PRO A 172 -6.85 -1.66 9.01
N GLU A 173 -5.65 -2.20 8.79
CA GLU A 173 -4.88 -1.94 7.58
C GLU A 173 -4.11 -3.16 7.09
N SER A 174 -4.09 -3.34 5.77
CA SER A 174 -3.41 -4.43 5.06
C SER A 174 -1.89 -4.46 5.29
N ALA A 175 -1.26 -3.34 5.63
CA ALA A 175 0.13 -3.29 6.05
C ALA A 175 0.38 -4.03 7.38
N ALA A 176 -0.54 -3.93 8.33
CA ALA A 176 -0.47 -4.69 9.58
C ALA A 176 -0.74 -6.18 9.32
N LEU A 177 -1.68 -6.49 8.41
CA LEU A 177 -1.95 -7.86 7.98
C LEU A 177 -0.69 -8.54 7.43
N LYS A 178 0.07 -7.84 6.60
CA LYS A 178 1.36 -8.33 6.08
C LYS A 178 2.33 -8.74 7.20
N ILE A 179 2.38 -7.98 8.30
CA ILE A 179 3.24 -8.31 9.45
C ILE A 179 2.75 -9.61 10.10
N LEU A 180 1.45 -9.72 10.39
CA LEU A 180 0.87 -10.92 10.99
C LEU A 180 1.10 -12.18 10.15
N LEU A 181 0.94 -12.06 8.83
CA LEU A 181 1.22 -13.15 7.91
C LEU A 181 2.70 -13.54 7.93
N LYS A 182 3.63 -12.58 8.02
CA LYS A 182 5.07 -12.86 8.13
C LYS A 182 5.45 -13.58 9.43
N ILE A 183 4.73 -13.33 10.52
CA ILE A 183 4.97 -13.98 11.82
C ILE A 183 4.13 -15.26 12.02
N ASN A 184 3.63 -15.85 10.94
CA ASN A 184 2.99 -17.18 10.91
C ASN A 184 1.62 -17.25 11.60
N MET A 185 0.88 -16.14 11.66
CA MET A 185 -0.42 -16.10 12.35
C MET A 185 -1.61 -16.63 11.53
N GLY A 186 -1.41 -16.98 10.26
CA GLY A 186 -2.49 -17.48 9.42
C GLY A 186 -2.31 -17.20 7.93
N THR A 187 -3.45 -17.16 7.26
CA THR A 187 -3.61 -16.83 5.84
C THR A 187 -4.44 -15.54 5.71
N GLY A 188 -4.17 -14.74 4.69
CA GLY A 188 -4.81 -13.42 4.55
C GLY A 188 -4.69 -12.85 3.15
N GLY A 189 -5.66 -12.03 2.75
CA GLY A 189 -5.68 -11.39 1.44
C GLY A 189 -4.80 -10.16 1.45
N LEU A 190 -3.84 -10.03 0.53
CA LEU A 190 -3.01 -8.84 0.36
C LEU A 190 -3.06 -8.31 -1.07
N PRO A 191 -3.10 -6.99 -1.26
CA PRO A 191 -2.84 -6.39 -2.56
C PRO A 191 -1.51 -6.87 -3.13
N ASP A 192 -1.48 -7.17 -4.42
CA ASP A 192 -0.30 -7.61 -5.16
C ASP A 192 0.95 -6.76 -4.88
N PHE A 193 0.83 -5.43 -4.90
CA PHE A 193 1.95 -4.51 -4.64
C PHE A 193 2.51 -4.61 -3.21
N LEU A 194 1.72 -5.06 -2.23
CA LEU A 194 2.22 -5.36 -0.88
C LEU A 194 2.87 -6.74 -0.81
N GLY A 195 2.42 -7.70 -1.63
CA GLY A 195 2.98 -9.05 -1.74
C GLY A 195 4.25 -9.15 -2.60
N LEU A 196 4.45 -8.22 -3.56
CA LEU A 196 5.52 -8.26 -4.56
C LEU A 196 6.93 -7.95 -4.03
N SER A 197 7.06 -7.30 -2.86
CA SER A 197 8.37 -7.17 -2.20
C SER A 197 8.91 -8.49 -1.62
N ALA A 198 8.23 -9.63 -1.87
CA ALA A 198 8.55 -10.90 -1.23
C ALA A 198 8.46 -12.17 -2.10
N THR A 199 8.39 -12.10 -3.43
CA THR A 199 8.45 -13.34 -4.25
C THR A 199 9.13 -13.15 -5.61
N SER A 200 10.25 -13.86 -5.81
CA SER A 200 10.62 -14.41 -7.11
C SER A 200 10.25 -15.90 -7.11
N GLN A 201 9.32 -16.29 -8.00
CA GLN A 201 8.86 -17.64 -8.33
C GLN A 201 8.01 -18.38 -7.27
N LEU A 202 6.72 -18.58 -7.56
CA LEU A 202 5.92 -19.81 -7.32
C LEU A 202 4.44 -19.59 -7.73
N SER A 203 3.74 -20.70 -7.95
CA SER A 203 2.56 -20.93 -8.80
C SER A 203 1.24 -20.20 -8.42
N SER A 204 0.27 -20.35 -9.32
CA SER A 204 -0.80 -19.43 -9.71
C SER A 204 -1.99 -19.19 -8.77
N LYS A 205 -1.95 -19.55 -7.47
CA LYS A 205 -3.12 -19.32 -6.59
C LYS A 205 -2.81 -18.86 -5.16
N VAL A 206 -1.65 -19.18 -4.59
CA VAL A 206 -1.24 -18.74 -3.25
C VAL A 206 0.21 -18.26 -3.30
N ARG A 207 0.47 -17.04 -2.83
CA ARG A 207 1.84 -16.50 -2.77
C ARG A 207 2.44 -16.66 -1.38
N VAL A 208 3.64 -17.23 -1.34
CA VAL A 208 4.40 -17.52 -0.12
C VAL A 208 5.43 -16.42 0.14
N PHE A 209 5.46 -15.82 1.34
CA PHE A 209 6.49 -14.83 1.69
C PHE A 209 7.86 -15.49 1.91
N ILE A 210 8.82 -15.28 1.00
CA ILE A 210 10.17 -15.86 1.13
C ILE A 210 11.17 -14.83 1.67
N ASP A 211 11.22 -14.70 3.00
CA ASP A 211 12.39 -14.15 3.69
C ASP A 211 13.25 -15.27 4.34
N ALA A 212 12.70 -16.49 4.50
CA ALA A 212 13.34 -17.59 5.24
C ALA A 212 14.14 -18.60 4.40
N LEU A 213 14.11 -18.56 3.07
CA LEU A 213 14.93 -19.46 2.23
C LEU A 213 16.34 -18.91 1.94
N ARG A 214 16.58 -17.60 2.02
CA ARG A 214 17.93 -17.04 1.79
C ARG A 214 18.91 -17.43 2.90
N ALA A 215 18.47 -17.45 4.15
CA ALA A 215 19.33 -17.86 5.27
C ALA A 215 19.71 -19.35 5.23
N ARG A 216 18.88 -20.20 4.61
CA ARG A 216 19.13 -21.65 4.53
C ARG A 216 19.92 -22.07 3.28
N LEU A 217 19.92 -21.24 2.23
CA LEU A 217 20.78 -21.42 1.05
C LEU A 217 22.17 -20.81 1.23
N ALA A 218 22.34 -19.81 2.10
CA ALA A 218 23.65 -19.24 2.44
C ALA A 218 24.48 -20.12 3.42
N HIS A 219 23.87 -21.12 4.05
CA HIS A 219 24.53 -22.01 5.02
C HIS A 219 24.49 -23.50 4.63
N GLY A 220 24.10 -23.82 3.38
CA GLY A 220 23.96 -25.20 2.90
C GLY A 220 24.89 -25.60 1.74
N ALA A 221 25.80 -24.71 1.29
CA ALA A 221 26.69 -24.96 0.15
C ALA A 221 28.18 -24.94 0.58
N GLY A 222 28.49 -25.58 1.71
CA GLY A 222 29.82 -25.49 2.31
C GLY A 222 30.27 -26.72 3.08
N GLU A 223 29.84 -27.94 2.74
CA GLU A 223 30.56 -29.17 3.14
C GLU A 223 30.51 -30.20 2.00
N SER A 224 31.54 -30.17 1.17
CA SER A 224 31.97 -31.29 0.33
C SER A 224 33.42 -31.61 0.68
N GLY A 225 33.67 -32.85 1.08
CA GLY A 225 34.97 -33.37 1.46
C GLY A 225 34.72 -34.62 2.32
N GLY A 226 34.53 -35.80 1.74
CA GLY A 226 35.55 -36.49 0.97
C GLY A 226 36.34 -37.37 1.93
N SER A 227 36.13 -38.68 1.89
CA SER A 227 37.11 -39.63 2.40
C SER A 227 37.11 -40.92 1.56
N PRO A 228 38.30 -41.42 1.20
CA PRO A 228 38.47 -42.60 0.36
C PRO A 228 38.59 -43.88 1.20
N GLY A 229 38.33 -45.03 0.58
CA GLY A 229 38.88 -46.32 1.03
C GLY A 229 37.88 -47.47 1.05
N ARG A 230 37.88 -48.27 -0.01
CA ARG A 230 38.52 -49.61 -0.03
C ARG A 230 38.74 -50.06 -1.46
#